data_AF-A0A9P7KQ98-F1
#
_entry.id   AF-A0A9P7KQ98-F1
#
_cell.length_a   1.000
_cell.length_b   1.000
_cell.length_c   1.000
_cell.angle_alpha   90.00
_cell.angle_beta   90.00
_cell.angle_gamma   90.00
#
_symmetry.space_group_name_H-M   'P 1'
#
loop_
_entity.id
_entity.type
_entity.pdbx_description
1 polymer ?
#
loop_
_entity_poly.entity_id
_entity_poly.type
_entity_poly.pdbx_seq_one_letter_code
_entity_poly.pdbx_strand_id
1 'polypeptide(L)'
;AFDYVILSAGLIAAINSGVAVAMVNLIIGNFITIMAEFTASSTPPSDFMPRVFKTALYFVYDSIGRFVCIYVYSSLLTYSALNITRNLRYQYLKSALGQEVGFFEQGIEKSISIQATSNGKLIQSGISQKFGQVFQAISAFIASFIIAFISQRKLTLILTPMVPALVLVAGTSGALDAGIETNILKIVIFAIIMAASIINSLAPHIVTSSRAGTTAESGDIPLFTTGSIELKGIAFSYPTRPNLRVLDNYSLLIPASKVTALVR
;
A
#
# COMPACT_ATOMS: atom_id res chain seq x y z
N ALA A 1 5.95 -1.19 32.49
CA ALA A 1 4.71 -1.12 33.31
C ALA A 1 3.69 -0.17 32.70
N PHE A 2 4.05 1.11 32.47
CA PHE A 2 3.14 2.12 31.90
C PHE A 2 2.53 1.74 30.53
N ASP A 3 3.32 1.19 29.61
CA ASP A 3 2.82 0.77 28.27
C ASP A 3 1.75 -0.33 28.35
N TYR A 4 1.85 -1.24 29.32
CA TYR A 4 0.86 -2.29 29.53
C TYR A 4 -0.47 -1.73 30.04
N VAL A 5 -0.43 -0.65 30.84
CA VAL A 5 -1.64 0.02 31.34
C VAL A 5 -2.34 0.75 30.20
N ILE A 6 -1.59 1.43 29.33
CA ILE A 6 -2.15 2.09 28.13
C ILE A 6 -2.79 1.06 27.20
N LEU A 7 -2.12 -0.08 26.99
CA LEU A 7 -2.62 -1.16 26.14
C LEU A 7 -3.92 -1.74 26.71
N SER A 8 -3.96 -2.06 28.01
CA SER A 8 -5.16 -2.64 28.64
C SER A 8 -6.32 -1.66 28.65
N ALA A 9 -6.09 -0.39 28.95
CA ALA A 9 -7.11 0.66 28.89
C ALA A 9 -7.67 0.84 27.46
N GLY A 10 -6.81 0.84 26.45
CA GLY A 10 -7.23 0.85 25.05
C GLY A 10 -8.07 -0.37 24.68
N LEU A 11 -7.68 -1.56 25.14
CA LEU A 11 -8.39 -2.80 24.84
C LEU A 11 -9.80 -2.84 25.48
N ILE A 12 -9.93 -2.37 26.72
CA ILE A 12 -11.23 -2.23 27.39
C ILE A 12 -12.14 -1.27 26.63
N ALA A 13 -11.61 -0.12 26.19
CA ALA A 13 -12.37 0.84 25.38
C ALA A 13 -12.78 0.25 24.01
N ALA A 14 -11.92 -0.55 23.38
CA ALA A 14 -12.26 -1.26 22.14
C ALA A 14 -13.40 -2.27 22.32
N ILE A 15 -13.38 -3.04 23.43
CA ILE A 15 -14.46 -3.98 23.78
C ILE A 15 -15.77 -3.22 24.03
N ASN A 16 -15.75 -2.15 24.83
CA ASN A 16 -16.95 -1.33 25.08
C ASN A 16 -17.54 -0.76 23.79
N SER A 17 -16.68 -0.29 22.88
CA SER A 17 -17.14 0.15 21.55
C SER A 17 -17.75 -1.00 20.73
N GLY A 18 -17.32 -2.24 20.90
CA GLY A 18 -17.89 -3.41 20.24
C GLY A 18 -19.29 -3.72 20.76
N VAL A 19 -19.49 -3.69 22.08
CA VAL A 19 -20.80 -3.88 22.71
C VAL A 19 -21.80 -2.81 22.25
N ALA A 20 -21.38 -1.54 22.15
CA ALA A 20 -22.22 -0.45 21.65
C ALA A 20 -22.76 -0.72 20.23
N VAL A 21 -21.95 -1.29 19.33
CA VAL A 21 -22.40 -1.70 17.98
C VAL A 21 -23.60 -2.65 18.05
N ALA A 22 -23.55 -3.62 18.96
CA ALA A 22 -24.63 -4.59 19.13
C ALA A 22 -25.86 -3.96 19.80
N MET A 23 -25.65 -3.04 20.74
CA MET A 23 -26.71 -2.36 21.49
C MET A 23 -27.60 -1.49 20.59
N VAL A 24 -27.02 -0.81 19.58
CA VAL A 24 -27.79 -0.03 18.58
C VAL A 24 -28.88 -0.85 17.91
N ASN A 25 -28.62 -2.11 17.58
CA ASN A 25 -29.62 -2.97 16.92
C ASN A 25 -30.84 -3.22 17.80
N LEU A 26 -30.67 -3.31 19.13
CA LEU A 26 -31.77 -3.44 20.07
C LEU A 26 -32.61 -2.15 20.10
N ILE A 27 -31.95 -0.99 20.15
CA ILE A 27 -32.62 0.32 20.14
C ILE A 27 -33.45 0.49 18.85
N ILE A 28 -32.89 0.08 17.70
CA ILE A 28 -33.60 0.03 16.41
C ILE A 28 -34.81 -0.90 16.51
N GLY A 29 -34.65 -2.12 17.05
CA GLY A 29 -35.75 -3.06 17.22
C GLY A 29 -36.91 -2.47 18.02
N ASN A 30 -36.61 -1.84 19.17
CA ASN A 30 -37.62 -1.17 20.00
C ASN A 30 -38.29 0.00 19.26
N PHE A 31 -37.52 0.79 18.50
CA PHE A 31 -38.05 1.87 17.69
C PHE A 31 -39.04 1.35 16.64
N ILE A 32 -38.68 0.28 15.91
CA ILE A 32 -39.54 -0.36 14.91
C ILE A 32 -40.82 -0.86 15.56
N THR A 33 -40.75 -1.48 16.74
CA THR A 33 -41.94 -1.93 17.47
C THR A 33 -42.89 -0.77 17.81
N ILE A 34 -42.36 0.37 18.26
CA ILE A 34 -43.18 1.57 18.56
C ILE A 34 -43.85 2.09 17.28
N MET A 35 -43.13 2.12 16.14
CA MET A 35 -43.69 2.54 14.85
C MET A 35 -44.77 1.57 14.37
N ALA A 36 -44.56 0.26 14.53
CA ALA A 36 -45.52 -0.76 14.14
C ALA A 36 -46.82 -0.64 14.94
N GLU A 37 -46.73 -0.40 16.26
CA GLU A 37 -47.88 -0.20 17.15
C GLU A 37 -48.71 1.03 16.75
N PHE A 38 -48.04 2.11 16.34
CA PHE A 38 -48.70 3.31 15.78
C PHE A 38 -49.42 3.02 14.47
N THR A 39 -48.81 2.27 13.56
CA THR A 39 -49.47 1.91 12.29
C THR A 39 -50.66 0.97 12.47
N ALA A 40 -50.63 0.13 13.50
CA ALA A 40 -51.72 -0.80 13.81
C ALA A 40 -52.90 -0.13 14.54
N SER A 41 -52.64 0.97 15.25
CA SER A 41 -53.65 1.69 16.04
C SER A 41 -54.14 2.93 15.28
N SER A 42 -55.42 2.98 14.90
CA SER A 42 -56.00 4.11 14.13
C SER A 42 -56.00 5.46 14.88
N THR A 43 -55.65 5.48 16.17
CA THR A 43 -55.43 6.70 16.95
C THR A 43 -54.03 6.67 17.57
N PRO A 44 -53.28 7.79 17.54
CA PRO A 44 -51.97 7.85 18.20
C PRO A 44 -52.14 7.61 19.70
N PRO A 45 -51.43 6.62 20.29
CA PRO A 45 -51.36 6.51 21.74
C PRO A 45 -50.78 7.81 22.31
N SER A 46 -51.33 8.34 23.41
CA SER A 46 -50.81 9.55 24.07
C SER A 46 -49.32 9.45 24.42
N ASP A 47 -48.86 8.22 24.65
CA ASP A 47 -47.48 7.87 25.01
C ASP A 47 -46.52 7.75 23.83
N PHE A 48 -47.02 7.88 22.59
CA PHE A 48 -46.21 7.68 21.39
C PHE A 48 -45.01 8.64 21.32
N MET A 49 -45.26 9.96 21.35
CA MET A 49 -44.17 10.94 21.27
C MET A 49 -43.16 10.81 22.41
N PRO A 50 -43.56 10.69 23.69
CA PRO A 50 -42.61 10.45 24.78
C PRO A 50 -41.72 9.21 24.56
N ARG A 51 -42.26 8.10 24.05
CA ARG A 51 -41.49 6.88 23.78
C ARG A 51 -40.53 7.04 22.60
N VAL A 52 -40.94 7.75 21.56
CA VAL A 52 -40.09 8.08 20.40
C VAL A 52 -38.92 8.95 20.84
N PHE A 53 -39.17 10.03 21.60
CA PHE A 53 -38.11 10.89 22.12
C PHE A 53 -37.15 10.14 23.03
N LYS A 54 -37.65 9.28 23.92
CA LYS A 54 -36.80 8.45 24.80
C LYS A 54 -35.91 7.50 23.99
N THR A 55 -36.45 6.87 22.95
CA THR A 55 -35.69 5.96 22.08
C THR A 55 -34.65 6.72 21.25
N ALA A 56 -34.99 7.91 20.76
CA ALA A 56 -34.05 8.79 20.08
C ALA A 56 -32.89 9.24 21.00
N LEU A 57 -33.17 9.54 22.28
CA LEU A 57 -32.12 9.85 23.25
C LEU A 57 -31.17 8.67 23.48
N TYR A 58 -31.67 7.43 23.51
CA TYR A 58 -30.80 6.26 23.59
C TYR A 58 -29.84 6.14 22.39
N PHE A 59 -30.29 6.45 21.17
CA PHE A 59 -29.39 6.51 20.00
C PHE A 59 -28.28 7.55 20.16
N VAL A 60 -28.63 8.74 20.67
CA VAL A 60 -27.66 9.82 20.89
C VAL A 60 -26.65 9.44 21.96
N TYR A 61 -27.10 8.91 23.10
CA TYR A 61 -26.20 8.49 24.17
C TYR A 61 -25.28 7.33 23.75
N ASP A 62 -25.80 6.34 23.03
CA ASP A 62 -24.97 5.26 22.48
C ASP A 62 -23.92 5.81 21.50
N SER A 63 -24.33 6.72 20.59
CA SER A 63 -23.43 7.31 19.60
C SER A 63 -22.30 8.11 20.24
N ILE A 64 -22.60 8.91 21.27
CA ILE A 64 -21.59 9.69 22.01
C ILE A 64 -20.66 8.74 22.77
N GLY A 65 -21.21 7.77 23.50
CA GLY A 65 -20.41 6.80 24.25
C GLY A 65 -19.47 6.00 23.35
N ARG A 66 -19.98 5.54 22.20
CA ARG A 66 -19.21 4.82 21.19
C ARG A 66 -18.15 5.71 20.55
N PHE A 67 -18.47 6.95 20.20
CA PHE A 67 -17.50 7.89 19.64
C PHE A 67 -16.32 8.12 20.58
N VAL A 68 -16.59 8.35 21.87
CA VAL A 68 -15.55 8.51 22.90
C VAL A 68 -14.73 7.24 23.05
N CYS A 69 -15.36 6.06 23.13
CA CYS A 69 -14.63 4.80 23.23
C CYS A 69 -13.72 4.56 22.02
N ILE A 70 -14.21 4.83 20.80
CA ILE A 70 -13.42 4.71 19.56
C ILE A 70 -12.22 5.64 19.58
N TYR A 71 -12.45 6.90 19.94
CA TYR A 71 -11.39 7.90 20.00
C TYR A 71 -10.30 7.51 21.02
N VAL A 72 -10.71 7.09 22.22
CA VAL A 72 -9.80 6.68 23.29
C VAL A 72 -8.98 5.46 22.88
N TYR A 73 -9.59 4.37 22.41
CA TYR A 73 -8.80 3.19 22.05
C TYR A 73 -7.89 3.46 20.85
N SER A 74 -8.38 4.20 19.83
CA SER A 74 -7.62 4.47 18.61
C SER A 74 -6.37 5.29 18.94
N SER A 75 -6.50 6.31 19.80
CA SER A 75 -5.40 7.16 20.23
C SER A 75 -4.39 6.40 21.09
N LEU A 76 -4.85 5.66 22.11
CA LEU A 76 -3.99 4.93 23.04
C LEU A 76 -3.21 3.80 22.34
N LEU A 77 -3.85 3.03 21.48
CA LEU A 77 -3.18 1.95 20.74
C LEU A 77 -2.21 2.51 19.70
N THR A 78 -2.54 3.63 19.04
CA THR A 78 -1.61 4.30 18.12
C THR A 78 -0.38 4.84 18.85
N TYR A 79 -0.56 5.42 20.04
CA TYR A 79 0.55 5.88 20.88
C TYR A 79 1.47 4.71 21.30
N SER A 80 0.90 3.59 21.75
CA SER A 80 1.66 2.39 22.11
C SER A 80 2.43 1.83 20.90
N ALA A 81 1.77 1.75 19.73
CA ALA A 81 2.40 1.30 18.49
C ALA A 81 3.60 2.19 18.08
N LEU A 82 3.49 3.52 18.25
CA LEU A 82 4.60 4.45 17.99
C LEU A 82 5.80 4.17 18.89
N ASN A 83 5.58 3.98 20.19
CA ASN A 83 6.65 3.70 21.14
C ASN A 83 7.35 2.37 20.86
N ILE A 84 6.57 1.31 20.58
CA ILE A 84 7.09 -0.02 20.25
C ILE A 84 7.90 0.03 18.96
N THR A 85 7.36 0.64 17.90
CA THR A 85 8.06 0.76 16.61
C THR A 85 9.32 1.61 16.72
N ARG A 86 9.32 2.69 17.51
CA ARG A 86 10.53 3.50 17.77
C ARG A 86 11.63 2.66 18.41
N ASN A 87 11.30 1.90 19.46
CA ASN A 87 12.28 1.06 20.14
C ASN A 87 12.81 -0.06 19.22
N LEU A 88 11.92 -0.67 18.45
CA LEU A 88 12.29 -1.70 17.48
C LEU A 88 13.24 -1.15 16.40
N ARG A 89 12.95 0.03 15.84
CA ARG A 89 13.81 0.69 14.85
C ARG A 89 15.18 1.04 15.42
N TYR A 90 15.23 1.52 16.67
CA TYR A 90 16.50 1.82 17.35
C TYR A 90 17.36 0.56 17.51
N GLN A 91 16.79 -0.54 18.03
CA GLN A 91 17.51 -1.79 18.21
C GLN A 91 17.94 -2.42 16.88
N TYR A 92 17.06 -2.38 15.88
CA TYR A 92 17.39 -2.87 14.53
C TYR A 92 18.57 -2.10 13.93
N LEU A 93 18.55 -0.76 14.00
CA LEU A 93 19.64 0.07 13.47
C LEU A 93 20.94 -0.16 14.27
N LYS A 94 20.86 -0.25 15.60
CA LYS A 94 22.01 -0.50 16.46
C LYS A 94 22.68 -1.83 16.11
N SER A 95 21.92 -2.90 15.93
CA SER A 95 22.46 -4.21 15.55
C SER A 95 22.98 -4.20 14.11
N ALA A 96 22.27 -3.55 13.18
CA ALA A 96 22.68 -3.50 11.78
C ALA A 96 24.01 -2.73 11.57
N LEU A 97 24.28 -1.71 12.39
CA LEU A 97 25.57 -0.98 12.37
C LEU A 97 26.72 -1.77 13.00
N GLY A 98 26.44 -2.78 13.83
CA GLY A 98 27.44 -3.64 14.47
C GLY A 98 27.86 -4.85 13.62
N GLN A 99 27.35 -4.96 12.40
CA GLN A 99 27.52 -6.14 11.57
C GLN A 99 28.78 -6.06 10.68
N GLU A 100 29.35 -7.22 10.37
CA GLU A 100 30.58 -7.33 9.57
C GLU A 100 30.39 -6.90 8.11
N VAL A 101 31.47 -6.42 7.47
CA VAL A 101 31.44 -5.91 6.08
C VAL A 101 30.90 -6.95 5.10
N GLY A 102 31.20 -8.24 5.32
CA GLY A 102 30.69 -9.33 4.48
C GLY A 102 29.16 -9.47 4.46
N PHE A 103 28.45 -9.01 5.49
CA PHE A 103 26.98 -8.97 5.48
C PHE A 103 26.42 -7.95 4.47
N PHE A 104 27.13 -6.85 4.25
CA PHE A 104 26.75 -5.82 3.29
C PHE A 104 27.09 -6.21 1.85
N GLU A 105 28.01 -7.15 1.66
CA GLU A 105 28.41 -7.67 0.35
C GLU A 105 27.46 -8.75 -0.19
N GLN A 106 26.56 -9.31 0.65
CA GLN A 106 25.59 -10.35 0.26
C GLN A 106 24.46 -9.90 -0.67
N GLY A 107 24.54 -8.72 -1.30
CA GLY A 107 23.59 -8.31 -2.33
C GLY A 107 22.17 -8.03 -1.83
N ILE A 108 22.00 -7.59 -0.57
CA ILE A 108 20.69 -7.14 -0.08
C ILE A 108 20.34 -5.82 -0.80
N GLU A 109 19.59 -5.90 -1.89
CA GLU A 109 19.14 -4.79 -2.75
C GLU A 109 18.38 -3.66 -2.03
N LYS A 110 18.05 -3.82 -0.73
CA LYS A 110 17.28 -2.85 0.05
C LYS A 110 18.13 -2.29 1.17
N SER A 111 18.40 -0.99 1.07
CA SER A 111 19.03 -0.20 2.13
C SER A 111 18.38 -0.50 3.49
N ILE A 112 19.22 -0.73 4.50
CA ILE A 112 18.82 -1.05 5.89
C ILE A 112 17.87 0.01 6.44
N SER A 113 18.04 1.28 6.05
CA SER A 113 17.15 2.37 6.45
C SER A 113 15.74 2.25 5.83
N ILE A 114 15.64 1.78 4.58
CA ILE A 114 14.36 1.51 3.92
C ILE A 114 13.65 0.33 4.58
N GLN A 115 14.38 -0.74 4.93
CA GLN A 115 13.80 -1.89 5.63
C GLN A 115 13.29 -1.51 7.02
N ALA A 116 14.09 -0.81 7.82
CA ALA A 116 13.70 -0.34 9.15
C ALA A 116 12.44 0.56 9.10
N THR A 117 12.37 1.43 8.09
CA THR A 117 11.25 2.34 7.92
C THR A 117 10.00 1.61 7.45
N SER A 118 10.10 0.81 6.38
CA SER A 118 8.98 0.09 5.78
C SER A 118 8.41 -0.98 6.72
N ASN A 119 9.24 -1.90 7.22
CA ASN A 119 8.81 -2.96 8.13
C ASN A 119 8.29 -2.36 9.43
N GLY A 120 8.95 -1.31 9.95
CA GLY A 120 8.47 -0.59 11.12
C GLY A 120 7.08 0.03 10.92
N LYS A 121 6.77 0.54 9.71
CA LYS A 121 5.44 1.09 9.39
C LYS A 121 4.38 -0.01 9.30
N LEU A 122 4.70 -1.16 8.71
CA LEU A 122 3.80 -2.31 8.67
C LEU A 122 3.47 -2.81 10.08
N ILE A 123 4.49 -2.95 10.93
CA ILE A 123 4.34 -3.33 12.34
C ILE A 123 3.51 -2.30 13.10
N GLN A 124 3.79 -1.01 12.92
CA GLN A 124 3.01 0.06 13.55
C GLN A 124 1.54 0.02 13.14
N SER A 125 1.25 -0.14 11.84
CA SER A 125 -0.11 -0.23 11.32
C SER A 125 -0.85 -1.45 11.89
N GLY A 126 -0.16 -2.58 12.03
CA GLY A 126 -0.70 -3.80 12.61
C GLY A 126 -1.04 -3.67 14.10
N ILE A 127 -0.16 -3.06 14.90
CA ILE A 127 -0.30 -2.93 16.37
C ILE A 127 -1.23 -1.77 16.77
N SER A 128 -1.40 -0.77 15.90
CA SER A 128 -2.19 0.44 16.20
C SER A 128 -3.70 0.18 16.11
N GLN A 129 -4.41 0.89 15.24
CA GLN A 129 -5.87 0.87 15.17
C GLN A 129 -6.40 -0.51 14.73
N LYS A 130 -5.68 -1.21 13.84
CA LYS A 130 -6.10 -2.52 13.33
C LYS A 130 -6.21 -3.57 14.43
N PHE A 131 -5.30 -3.55 15.39
CA PHE A 131 -5.36 -4.42 16.56
C PHE A 131 -6.63 -4.16 17.37
N GLY A 132 -6.96 -2.90 17.65
CA GLY A 132 -8.19 -2.52 18.35
C GLY A 132 -9.47 -2.94 17.61
N GLN A 133 -9.48 -2.86 16.27
CA GLN A 133 -10.61 -3.28 15.44
C GLN A 133 -10.90 -4.78 15.56
N VAL A 134 -9.90 -5.62 15.78
CA VAL A 134 -10.10 -7.08 15.99
C VAL A 134 -10.86 -7.32 17.29
N PHE A 135 -10.43 -6.70 18.39
CA PHE A 135 -11.12 -6.85 19.69
C PHE A 135 -12.53 -6.24 19.67
N GLN A 136 -12.69 -5.10 19.00
CA GLN A 136 -14.00 -4.51 18.78
C GLN A 136 -14.92 -5.46 18.01
N ALA A 137 -14.44 -6.09 16.94
CA ALA A 137 -15.21 -7.02 16.12
C ALA A 137 -15.60 -8.29 16.89
N ILE A 138 -14.65 -8.88 17.63
CA ILE A 138 -14.90 -10.06 18.48
C ILE A 138 -15.95 -9.73 19.54
N SER A 139 -15.79 -8.59 20.23
CA SER A 139 -16.75 -8.15 21.24
C SER A 139 -18.14 -7.88 20.65
N ALA A 140 -18.21 -7.20 19.50
CA ALA A 140 -19.46 -6.95 18.81
C ALA A 140 -20.16 -8.24 18.38
N PHE A 141 -19.40 -9.22 17.89
CA PHE A 141 -19.93 -10.53 17.52
C PHE A 141 -20.53 -11.25 18.73
N ILE A 142 -19.77 -11.35 19.83
CA ILE A 142 -20.23 -11.99 21.07
C ILE A 142 -21.46 -11.27 21.64
N ALA A 143 -21.41 -9.94 21.73
CA ALA A 143 -22.52 -9.13 22.24
C ALA A 143 -23.79 -9.27 21.37
N SER A 144 -23.65 -9.25 20.05
CA SER A 144 -24.77 -9.42 19.12
C SER A 144 -25.40 -10.80 19.27
N PHE A 145 -24.59 -11.85 19.41
CA PHE A 145 -25.08 -13.21 19.63
C PHE A 145 -25.83 -13.32 20.97
N ILE A 146 -25.26 -12.79 22.06
CA ILE A 146 -25.91 -12.77 23.38
C ILE A 146 -27.26 -12.05 23.32
N ILE A 147 -27.31 -10.84 22.74
CA ILE A 147 -28.54 -10.05 22.61
C ILE A 147 -29.59 -10.80 21.75
N ALA A 148 -29.17 -11.48 20.69
CA ALA A 148 -30.06 -12.27 19.84
C ALA A 148 -30.66 -13.47 20.58
N PHE A 149 -29.89 -14.16 21.43
CA PHE A 149 -30.39 -15.27 22.25
C PHE A 149 -31.36 -14.80 23.33
N ILE A 150 -31.12 -13.64 23.93
CA ILE A 150 -32.00 -13.04 24.95
C ILE A 150 -33.33 -12.61 24.33
N SER A 151 -33.31 -11.92 23.18
CA SER A 151 -34.51 -11.37 22.57
C SER A 151 -35.48 -12.46 22.10
N GLN A 152 -35.00 -13.44 21.33
CA GLN A 152 -35.86 -14.49 20.76
C GLN A 152 -35.13 -15.83 20.63
N ARG A 153 -35.07 -16.59 21.74
CA ARG A 153 -34.39 -17.89 21.80
C ARG A 153 -34.78 -18.89 20.70
N LYS A 154 -36.04 -18.92 20.26
CA LYS A 154 -36.53 -19.90 19.28
C LYS A 154 -36.06 -19.58 17.86
N LEU A 155 -36.09 -18.30 17.45
CA LEU A 155 -35.69 -17.88 16.11
C LEU A 155 -34.16 -17.93 15.95
N THR A 156 -33.43 -17.48 16.98
CA THR A 156 -31.96 -17.45 16.95
C THR A 156 -31.34 -18.85 16.87
N LEU A 157 -31.94 -19.85 17.53
CA LEU A 157 -31.47 -21.24 17.46
C LEU A 157 -31.55 -21.82 16.04
N ILE A 158 -32.58 -21.44 15.28
CA ILE A 158 -32.75 -21.89 13.89
C ILE A 158 -31.74 -21.19 12.96
N LEU A 159 -31.43 -19.91 13.22
CA LEU A 159 -30.49 -19.11 12.40
C LEU A 159 -29.01 -19.33 12.73
N THR A 160 -28.69 -19.83 13.93
CA THR A 160 -27.31 -20.09 14.37
C THR A 160 -26.48 -20.91 13.38
N PRO A 161 -26.94 -22.03 12.78
CA PRO A 161 -26.15 -22.78 11.80
C PRO A 161 -25.80 -22.00 10.52
N MET A 162 -26.51 -20.90 10.22
CA MET A 162 -26.18 -20.05 9.08
C MET A 162 -24.87 -19.27 9.28
N VAL A 163 -24.55 -18.89 10.52
CA VAL A 163 -23.32 -18.12 10.86
C VAL A 163 -22.03 -18.88 10.53
N PRO A 164 -21.79 -20.13 10.99
CA PRO A 164 -20.59 -20.87 10.63
C PRO A 164 -20.53 -21.20 9.13
N ALA A 165 -21.67 -21.42 8.47
CA ALA A 165 -21.71 -21.59 7.02
C ALA A 165 -21.22 -20.32 6.30
N LEU A 166 -21.66 -19.13 6.75
CA LEU A 166 -21.18 -17.84 6.23
C LEU A 166 -19.68 -17.63 6.50
N VAL A 167 -19.18 -17.98 7.69
CA VAL A 167 -17.75 -17.87 8.02
C VAL A 167 -16.91 -18.80 7.13
N LEU A 168 -17.39 -20.02 6.85
CA LEU A 168 -16.69 -20.96 5.99
C LEU A 168 -16.62 -20.42 4.55
N VAL A 169 -17.74 -19.96 4.00
CA VAL A 169 -17.79 -19.43 2.62
C VAL A 169 -16.99 -18.12 2.49
N ALA A 170 -17.20 -17.14 3.37
CA ALA A 170 -16.47 -15.89 3.33
C ALA A 170 -14.97 -16.08 3.63
N GLY A 171 -14.65 -17.02 4.51
CA GLY A 171 -13.27 -17.38 4.85
C GLY A 171 -12.52 -18.02 3.69
N THR A 172 -13.15 -18.96 2.97
CA THR A 172 -12.51 -19.59 1.80
C THR A 172 -12.35 -18.60 0.65
N SER A 173 -13.37 -17.80 0.33
CA SER A 173 -13.26 -16.74 -0.70
C SER A 173 -12.17 -15.74 -0.36
N GLY A 174 -12.13 -15.22 0.88
CA GLY A 174 -11.12 -14.25 1.30
C GLY A 174 -9.70 -14.81 1.31
N ALA A 175 -9.51 -16.10 1.64
CA ALA A 175 -8.21 -16.74 1.59
C ALA A 175 -7.68 -16.88 0.15
N LEU A 176 -8.57 -17.20 -0.80
CA LEU A 176 -8.23 -17.24 -2.22
C LEU A 176 -7.87 -15.84 -2.74
N ASP A 177 -8.67 -14.83 -2.41
CA ASP A 177 -8.44 -13.44 -2.82
C ASP A 177 -7.09 -12.92 -2.31
N ALA A 178 -6.75 -13.17 -1.04
CA ALA A 178 -5.46 -12.80 -0.47
C ALA A 178 -4.28 -13.53 -1.17
N GLY A 179 -4.48 -14.80 -1.53
CA GLY A 179 -3.51 -15.57 -2.32
C GLY A 179 -3.26 -14.96 -3.70
N ILE A 180 -4.32 -14.52 -4.38
CA ILE A 180 -4.22 -13.85 -5.69
C ILE A 180 -3.52 -12.49 -5.54
N GLU A 181 -3.92 -11.67 -4.58
CA GLU A 181 -3.36 -10.32 -4.36
C GLU A 181 -1.86 -10.37 -4.07
N THR A 182 -1.41 -11.31 -3.23
CA THR A 182 0.02 -11.47 -2.93
C THR A 182 0.84 -11.89 -4.14
N ASN A 183 0.29 -12.69 -5.05
CA ASN A 183 0.93 -13.05 -6.31
C ASN A 183 0.99 -11.86 -7.28
N ILE A 184 -0.08 -11.06 -7.38
CA ILE A 184 -0.11 -9.84 -8.19
C ILE A 184 0.95 -8.85 -7.71
N LEU A 185 1.05 -8.61 -6.40
CA LEU A 185 2.04 -7.70 -5.82
C LEU A 185 3.49 -8.10 -6.16
N LYS A 186 3.80 -9.40 -6.17
CA LYS A 186 5.13 -9.89 -6.59
C LYS A 186 5.43 -9.56 -8.04
N ILE A 187 4.46 -9.79 -8.94
CA ILE A 187 4.59 -9.49 -10.37
C ILE A 187 4.77 -7.98 -10.59
N VAL A 188 3.98 -7.15 -9.90
CA VAL A 188 4.06 -5.69 -9.98
C VAL A 188 5.42 -5.17 -9.51
N ILE A 189 5.93 -5.66 -8.37
CA ILE A 189 7.25 -5.28 -7.86
C ILE A 189 8.35 -5.67 -8.86
N PHE A 190 8.28 -6.87 -9.43
CA PHE A 190 9.25 -7.34 -10.42
C PHE A 190 9.22 -6.49 -11.70
N ALA A 191 8.04 -6.14 -12.20
CA ALA A 191 7.89 -5.26 -13.36
C ALA A 191 8.48 -3.86 -13.11
N ILE A 192 8.24 -3.28 -11.92
CA ILE A 192 8.81 -1.98 -11.52
C ILE A 192 10.35 -2.05 -11.53
N ILE A 193 10.93 -3.12 -10.96
CA ILE A 193 12.39 -3.29 -10.89
C ILE A 193 13.00 -3.46 -12.30
N MET A 194 12.40 -4.27 -13.17
CA MET A 194 12.86 -4.44 -14.55
C MET A 194 12.80 -3.14 -15.35
N ALA A 195 11.69 -2.39 -15.24
CA ALA A 195 11.56 -1.11 -15.92
C ALA A 195 12.65 -0.12 -15.47
N ALA A 196 12.91 -0.04 -14.16
CA ALA A 196 13.99 0.78 -13.62
C ALA A 196 15.37 0.34 -14.13
N SER A 197 15.62 -0.97 -14.24
CA SER A 197 16.87 -1.52 -14.78
C SER A 197 17.10 -1.13 -16.25
N ILE A 198 16.07 -1.23 -17.10
CA ILE A 198 16.15 -0.83 -18.51
C ILE A 198 16.43 0.67 -18.65
N ILE A 199 15.79 1.51 -17.83
CA ILE A 199 16.06 2.96 -17.84
C ILE A 199 17.51 3.24 -17.45
N ASN A 200 18.01 2.59 -16.39
CA ASN A 200 19.37 2.77 -15.92
C ASN A 200 20.42 2.25 -16.91
N SER A 201 20.12 1.18 -17.66
CA SER A 201 21.01 0.66 -18.70
C SER A 201 21.05 1.54 -19.95
N LEU A 202 19.97 2.26 -20.26
CA LEU A 202 19.91 3.19 -21.40
C LEU A 202 20.49 4.58 -21.08
N ALA A 203 20.54 4.98 -19.82
CA ALA A 203 21.11 6.25 -19.37
C ALA A 203 22.50 6.58 -19.95
N PRO A 204 23.51 5.67 -19.95
CA PRO A 204 24.81 5.97 -20.56
C PRO A 204 24.73 6.18 -22.07
N HIS A 205 23.85 5.47 -22.79
CA HIS A 205 23.67 5.65 -24.22
C HIS A 205 23.04 7.01 -24.56
N ILE A 206 22.09 7.48 -23.75
CA ILE A 206 21.47 8.82 -23.89
C ILE A 206 22.50 9.93 -23.62
N VAL A 207 23.35 9.77 -22.60
CA VAL A 207 24.42 10.74 -22.28
C VAL A 207 25.50 10.76 -23.38
N THR A 208 25.78 9.61 -23.99
CA THR A 208 26.79 9.53 -25.05
C THR A 208 26.27 10.06 -26.39
N SER A 209 25.00 9.82 -26.74
CA SER A 209 24.39 10.37 -27.96
C SER A 209 24.22 11.89 -27.89
N SER A 210 23.84 12.42 -26.72
CA SER A 210 23.78 13.88 -26.49
C SER A 210 25.16 14.55 -26.61
N ARG A 211 26.24 13.87 -26.21
CA ARG A 211 27.62 14.38 -26.34
C ARG A 211 28.20 14.21 -27.75
N ALA A 212 27.72 13.24 -28.52
CA ALA A 212 28.09 13.03 -29.92
C ALA A 212 27.38 14.00 -30.89
N GLY A 213 26.21 14.53 -30.51
CA GLY A 213 25.48 15.54 -31.28
C GLY A 213 26.03 16.97 -31.20
N THR A 214 26.96 17.26 -30.28
CA THR A 214 27.43 18.64 -30.01
C THR A 214 28.74 19.04 -30.70
N THR A 215 29.22 18.31 -31.72
CA THR A 215 30.50 18.65 -32.40
C THR A 215 30.43 18.84 -33.92
N ALA A 216 29.27 19.08 -34.51
CA ALA A 216 29.20 19.49 -35.92
C ALA A 216 28.08 20.53 -36.14
N GLU A 217 28.42 21.81 -36.04
CA GLU A 217 27.52 22.93 -36.35
C GLU A 217 27.46 23.27 -37.86
N SER A 218 28.12 22.53 -38.75
CA SER A 218 28.05 22.80 -40.19
C SER A 218 28.40 21.58 -41.04
N GLY A 219 27.44 21.11 -41.85
CA GLY A 219 27.63 20.11 -42.88
C GLY A 219 26.32 19.80 -43.60
N ASP A 220 26.31 19.90 -44.92
CA ASP A 220 25.13 19.56 -45.72
C ASP A 220 24.93 18.05 -45.77
N ILE A 221 23.70 17.61 -45.52
CA ILE A 221 23.29 16.20 -45.61
C ILE A 221 22.54 16.02 -46.94
N PRO A 222 23.10 15.35 -47.96
CA PRO A 222 22.41 15.14 -49.22
C PRO A 222 21.25 14.14 -49.03
N LEU A 223 20.03 14.54 -49.43
CA LEU A 223 18.82 13.71 -49.25
C LEU A 223 18.76 12.48 -50.18
N PHE A 224 19.58 12.40 -51.23
CA PHE A 224 19.62 11.25 -52.14
C PHE A 224 20.94 11.22 -52.92
N THR A 225 21.64 10.07 -52.95
CA THR A 225 22.89 9.92 -53.73
C THR A 225 22.79 8.68 -54.60
N THR A 226 22.48 8.88 -55.89
CA THR A 226 22.49 7.80 -56.90
C THR A 226 23.76 7.94 -57.73
N GLY A 227 24.81 7.20 -57.38
CA GLY A 227 26.08 7.26 -58.12
C GLY A 227 27.27 6.69 -57.36
N SER A 228 28.44 6.68 -58.01
CA SER A 228 29.73 6.40 -57.37
C SER A 228 30.19 7.61 -56.57
N ILE A 229 30.70 7.39 -55.36
CA ILE A 229 31.28 8.44 -54.51
C ILE A 229 32.77 8.50 -54.78
N GLU A 230 33.27 9.68 -55.16
CA GLU A 230 34.70 9.90 -55.37
C GLU A 230 35.24 10.88 -54.33
N LEU A 231 36.19 10.41 -53.54
CA LEU A 231 36.93 11.21 -52.57
C LEU A 231 38.26 11.59 -53.21
N LYS A 232 38.58 12.89 -53.31
CA LYS A 232 39.83 13.38 -53.89
C LYS A 232 40.62 14.21 -52.89
N GLY A 233 41.91 13.92 -52.79
CA GLY A 233 42.86 14.72 -52.02
C GLY A 233 42.52 14.84 -50.54
N ILE A 234 41.98 13.78 -49.93
CA ILE A 234 41.68 13.77 -48.51
C ILE A 234 42.97 13.78 -47.72
N ALA A 235 43.06 14.76 -46.82
CA ALA A 235 44.07 14.82 -45.79
C ALA A 235 43.42 14.72 -44.41
N PHE A 236 43.97 13.86 -43.55
CA PHE A 236 43.45 13.63 -42.21
C PHE A 236 44.57 13.63 -41.18
N SER A 237 44.36 14.36 -40.08
CA SER A 237 45.23 14.37 -38.91
C SER A 237 44.35 14.23 -37.68
N TYR A 238 44.78 13.41 -36.71
CA TYR A 238 44.06 13.29 -35.45
C TYR A 238 44.12 14.62 -34.67
N PRO A 239 43.02 15.07 -34.03
CA PRO A 239 43.01 16.33 -33.28
C PRO A 239 44.06 16.38 -32.16
N THR A 240 44.37 15.23 -31.56
CA THR A 240 45.39 15.07 -30.51
C THR A 240 46.83 15.16 -31.03
N ARG A 241 47.06 15.05 -32.34
CA ARG A 241 48.38 15.17 -32.99
C ARG A 241 48.24 15.89 -34.34
N PRO A 242 47.93 17.20 -34.33
CA PRO A 242 47.56 17.94 -35.54
C PRO A 242 48.71 18.07 -36.55
N ASN A 243 49.95 17.98 -36.09
CA ASN A 243 51.14 18.11 -36.93
C ASN A 243 51.52 16.81 -37.66
N LEU A 244 50.84 15.69 -37.38
CA LEU A 244 51.10 14.41 -38.03
C LEU A 244 49.92 14.04 -38.92
N ARG A 245 50.08 14.27 -40.23
CA ARG A 245 49.11 13.80 -41.24
C ARG A 245 49.18 12.29 -41.35
N VAL A 246 48.05 11.64 -41.09
CA VAL A 246 47.89 10.19 -41.20
C VAL A 246 47.42 9.81 -42.60
N LEU A 247 46.57 10.66 -43.20
CA LEU A 247 46.25 10.58 -44.62
C LEU A 247 46.73 11.87 -45.26
N ASP A 248 47.46 11.77 -46.38
CA ASP A 248 47.90 12.91 -47.16
C ASP A 248 47.60 12.65 -48.64
N ASN A 249 46.81 13.54 -49.22
CA ASN A 249 46.38 13.51 -50.62
C ASN A 249 45.76 12.18 -51.10
N TYR A 250 45.03 11.49 -50.21
CA TYR A 250 44.44 10.19 -50.52
C TYR A 250 43.18 10.34 -51.37
N SER A 251 43.07 9.54 -52.43
CA SER A 251 41.88 9.52 -53.30
C SER A 251 41.29 8.13 -53.35
N LEU A 252 39.97 8.03 -53.18
CA LEU A 252 39.22 6.77 -53.14
C LEU A 252 37.95 6.88 -53.97
N LEU A 253 37.78 5.94 -54.89
CA LEU A 253 36.55 5.78 -55.65
C LEU A 253 35.74 4.63 -55.06
N ILE A 254 34.53 4.92 -54.60
CA ILE A 254 33.54 3.94 -54.15
C ILE A 254 32.50 3.79 -55.26
N PRO A 255 32.53 2.70 -56.04
CA PRO A 255 31.59 2.49 -57.13
C PRO A 255 30.17 2.28 -56.60
N ALA A 256 29.17 2.66 -57.41
CA ALA A 256 27.75 2.49 -57.06
C ALA A 256 27.44 1.03 -56.72
N SER A 257 26.56 0.82 -55.72
CA SER A 257 26.09 -0.50 -55.28
C SER A 257 27.15 -1.43 -54.66
N LYS A 258 28.30 -0.89 -54.22
CA LYS A 258 29.29 -1.62 -53.40
C LYS A 258 29.38 -1.03 -51.99
N VAL A 259 29.48 -1.91 -50.99
CA VAL A 259 29.74 -1.53 -49.60
C VAL A 259 31.25 -1.56 -49.38
N THR A 260 31.85 -0.40 -49.12
CA THR A 260 33.27 -0.28 -48.77
C THR A 260 33.38 0.10 -47.31
N ALA A 261 33.93 -0.79 -46.48
CA ALA A 261 34.23 -0.50 -45.09
C ALA A 261 35.64 0.10 -44.99
N LEU A 262 35.75 1.29 -44.40
CA LEU A 262 37.03 1.86 -44.00
C LEU A 262 37.36 1.29 -42.63
N VAL A 263 38.28 0.33 -42.60
CA VAL A 263 38.78 -0.24 -41.34
C VAL A 263 39.93 0.64 -40.86
N ARG A 264 39.90 0.98 -39.58
CA ARG A 264 40.88 1.80 -38.88
C ARG A 264 42.24 1.12 -38.78
#